data_AF-B4K8I4-F1
#
_entry.id   AF-B4K8I4-F1
#
_cell.length_a   1.000
_cell.length_b   1.000
_cell.length_c   1.000
_cell.angle_alpha   90.00
_cell.angle_beta   90.00
_cell.angle_gamma   90.00
#
_symmetry.space_group_name_H-M   'P 1'
#
loop_
_entity.id
_entity.type
_entity.pdbx_description
1 polymer ?
#
loop_
_entity_poly.entity_id
_entity_poly.type
_entity_poly.pdbx_seq_one_letter_code
_entity_poly.pdbx_strand_id
1 'polypeptide(L)'
;MLDDAPEEPNKSFYIFGRDVAQIPCFRNSFLYGISGGIGVGVLAFLGTSRPHLATHIGFGSFFCGTIVYWMACRYQWSVRRFEQQQLREAMRRQAMYEGTKVERELDIKSA
;
A
#
# COMPACT_ATOMS: atom_id res chain seq x y z
N MET A 1 35.61 5.41 -1.40
CA MET A 1 35.60 4.49 -2.55
C MET A 1 34.66 3.37 -2.16
N LEU A 2 33.36 3.55 -2.41
CA LEU A 2 32.62 3.13 -3.61
C LEU A 2 32.40 1.62 -3.59
N ASP A 3 31.36 1.19 -2.88
CA ASP A 3 30.64 -0.05 -3.22
C ASP A 3 29.33 0.41 -3.87
N ASP A 4 29.44 0.59 -5.18
CA ASP A 4 28.38 0.93 -6.13
C ASP A 4 27.53 -0.35 -6.33
N ALA A 5 26.49 -0.53 -5.53
CA ALA A 5 25.47 -1.52 -5.82
C ALA A 5 24.58 -0.96 -6.93
N PRO A 6 24.47 -1.63 -8.10
CA PRO A 6 23.79 -1.09 -9.26
C PRO A 6 22.32 -0.78 -8.94
N GLU A 7 21.90 0.45 -9.28
CA GLU A 7 20.49 0.85 -9.34
C GLU A 7 19.77 -0.09 -10.32
N GLU A 8 19.11 -1.12 -9.77
CA GLU A 8 18.36 -2.08 -10.57
C GLU A 8 17.30 -1.31 -11.37
N PRO A 9 17.29 -1.47 -12.72
CA PRO A 9 16.45 -0.68 -13.59
C PRO A 9 15.00 -0.85 -13.16
N ASN A 10 14.27 0.27 -13.02
CA ASN A 10 12.81 0.30 -12.90
C ASN A 10 12.21 -0.41 -14.13
N LYS A 11 12.16 -1.74 -14.09
CA LYS A 11 11.42 -2.57 -15.03
C LYS A 11 9.97 -2.33 -14.69
N SER A 12 9.38 -1.36 -15.37
CA SER A 12 7.95 -1.12 -15.42
C SER A 12 7.27 -2.42 -15.84
N PHE A 13 6.85 -3.21 -14.87
CA PHE A 13 5.98 -4.34 -15.13
C PHE A 13 4.61 -3.75 -15.42
N TYR A 14 4.19 -3.81 -16.69
CA TYR A 14 2.84 -3.44 -17.08
C TYR A 14 1.94 -4.66 -16.88
N ILE A 15 1.17 -4.66 -15.79
CA ILE A 15 0.17 -5.70 -15.53
C ILE A 15 -1.18 -4.97 -15.46
N PHE A 16 -2.12 -5.33 -16.35
CA PHE A 16 -3.39 -4.63 -16.58
C PHE A 16 -3.28 -3.19 -17.12
N GLY A 17 -2.35 -2.92 -18.03
CA GLY A 17 -2.28 -1.62 -18.75
C GLY A 17 -1.90 -0.42 -17.87
N ARG A 18 -1.48 -0.66 -16.62
CA ARG A 18 -0.96 0.35 -15.69
C ARG A 18 0.36 -0.16 -15.12
N ASP A 19 1.32 0.74 -14.96
CA ASP A 19 2.62 0.41 -14.40
C ASP A 19 2.45 0.01 -12.92
N VAL A 20 2.61 -1.28 -12.62
CA VAL A 20 2.56 -1.79 -11.23
C VAL A 20 3.89 -1.60 -10.50
N ALA A 21 4.97 -1.23 -11.19
CA ALA A 21 6.24 -0.90 -10.54
C ALA A 21 6.15 0.41 -9.71
N GLN A 22 5.23 1.31 -10.08
CA GLN A 22 4.95 2.55 -9.34
C GLN A 22 3.91 2.37 -8.20
N ILE A 23 3.30 1.20 -8.05
CA ILE A 23 2.21 0.98 -7.08
C ILE A 23 2.74 0.16 -5.90
N PRO A 24 3.06 0.77 -4.75
CA PRO A 24 3.61 0.06 -3.58
C PRO A 24 2.65 -1.01 -3.01
N CYS A 25 1.35 -0.94 -3.33
CA CYS A 25 0.37 -1.96 -2.94
C CYS A 25 0.70 -3.35 -3.50
N PHE A 26 1.16 -3.49 -4.77
CA PHE A 26 1.35 -4.81 -5.38
C PHE A 26 2.51 -5.56 -4.71
N ARG A 27 3.63 -4.86 -4.55
CA ARG A 27 4.84 -5.41 -3.92
C ARG A 27 4.55 -5.84 -2.48
N ASN A 28 3.88 -4.99 -1.71
CA ASN A 28 3.57 -5.29 -0.31
C ASN A 28 2.55 -6.44 -0.22
N SER A 29 1.47 -6.43 -1.01
CA SER A 29 0.51 -7.55 -1.06
C SER A 29 1.20 -8.88 -1.31
N PHE A 30 2.11 -8.91 -2.29
CA PHE A 30 2.77 -10.15 -2.71
C PHE A 30 3.77 -10.64 -1.67
N LEU A 31 4.56 -9.72 -1.06
CA LEU A 31 5.48 -10.06 0.02
C LEU A 31 4.74 -10.63 1.23
N TYR A 32 3.68 -9.95 1.69
CA TYR A 32 2.85 -10.43 2.80
C TYR A 32 2.11 -11.71 2.45
N GLY A 33 1.66 -11.84 1.20
CA GLY A 33 1.07 -13.05 0.66
C GLY A 33 2.03 -14.23 0.75
N ILE A 34 3.26 -14.10 0.24
CA ILE A 34 4.26 -15.18 0.25
C ILE A 34 4.63 -15.53 1.68
N SER A 35 4.98 -14.54 2.50
CA SER A 35 5.37 -14.80 3.90
C SER A 35 4.23 -15.47 4.68
N GLY A 36 3.00 -15.01 4.47
CA GLY A 36 1.80 -15.57 5.07
C GLY A 36 1.51 -16.99 4.57
N GLY A 37 1.57 -17.21 3.26
CA GLY A 37 1.32 -18.51 2.63
C GLY A 37 2.37 -19.57 3.02
N ILE A 38 3.65 -19.18 3.12
CA ILE A 38 4.70 -20.06 3.66
C ILE A 38 4.43 -20.36 5.13
N GLY A 39 4.13 -19.35 5.95
CA GLY A 39 3.82 -19.54 7.37
C GLY A 39 2.64 -20.49 7.59
N VAL A 40 1.52 -20.27 6.89
CA VAL A 40 0.32 -21.12 6.96
C VAL A 40 0.59 -22.51 6.39
N GLY A 41 1.35 -22.63 5.30
CA GLY A 41 1.74 -23.90 4.71
C GLY A 41 2.60 -24.75 5.65
N VAL A 42 3.58 -24.15 6.34
CA VAL A 42 4.42 -24.84 7.33
C VAL A 42 3.60 -25.27 8.55
N LEU A 43 2.72 -24.40 9.06
CA LEU A 43 1.81 -24.76 10.15
C LEU A 43 0.87 -25.91 9.77
N ALA A 44 0.31 -25.89 8.56
CA ALA A 44 -0.52 -26.97 8.05
C ALA A 44 0.28 -28.26 7.90
N PHE A 45 1.53 -28.20 7.42
CA PHE A 45 2.41 -29.36 7.29
C PHE A 45 2.71 -30.00 8.65
N LEU A 46 3.02 -29.21 9.67
CA LEU A 46 3.29 -29.71 11.03
C LEU A 46 2.07 -30.42 11.64
N GLY A 47 0.86 -29.91 11.40
CA GLY A 47 -0.37 -30.52 11.93
C GLY A 47 -0.84 -31.76 11.16
N THR A 48 -0.76 -31.75 9.83
CA THR A 48 -1.33 -32.81 8.98
C THR A 48 -0.30 -33.85 8.52
N SER A 49 1.00 -33.55 8.58
CA SER A 49 2.11 -34.36 8.05
C SER A 49 1.98 -34.78 6.57
N ARG A 50 1.00 -34.21 5.84
CA ARG A 50 0.73 -34.51 4.43
C ARG A 50 1.20 -33.34 3.57
N PRO A 51 2.36 -33.47 2.88
CA PRO A 51 2.95 -32.36 2.14
C PRO A 51 2.03 -31.87 1.01
N HIS A 52 1.36 -32.78 0.30
CA HIS A 52 0.46 -32.43 -0.80
C HIS A 52 -0.69 -31.53 -0.34
N LEU A 53 -1.33 -31.86 0.79
CA LEU A 53 -2.42 -31.06 1.36
C LEU A 53 -1.91 -29.70 1.83
N ALA A 54 -0.74 -29.68 2.50
CA ALA A 54 -0.13 -28.46 2.99
C ALA A 54 0.22 -27.47 1.87
N THR A 55 0.70 -27.95 0.70
CA THR A 55 0.94 -27.09 -0.46
C THR A 55 -0.33 -26.48 -1.03
N HIS A 56 -1.43 -27.24 -1.15
CA HIS A 56 -2.71 -26.70 -1.64
C HIS A 56 -3.25 -25.61 -0.70
N ILE A 57 -3.13 -25.82 0.62
CA ILE A 57 -3.53 -24.84 1.64
C ILE A 57 -2.59 -23.62 1.61
N GLY A 58 -1.29 -23.82 1.46
CA GLY A 58 -0.29 -22.75 1.34
C GLY A 58 -0.52 -21.87 0.11
N PHE A 59 -0.76 -22.48 -1.05
CA PHE A 59 -1.11 -21.75 -2.27
C PHE A 59 -2.46 -21.02 -2.13
N GLY A 60 -3.48 -21.68 -1.60
CA GLY A 60 -4.79 -21.05 -1.36
C GLY A 60 -4.69 -19.83 -0.45
N SER A 61 -3.95 -19.95 0.66
CA SER A 61 -3.72 -18.84 1.60
C SER A 61 -2.89 -17.71 0.99
N PHE A 62 -1.88 -18.03 0.18
CA PHE A 62 -1.11 -17.05 -0.59
C PHE A 62 -2.01 -16.21 -1.53
N PHE A 63 -2.83 -16.86 -2.36
CA PHE A 63 -3.72 -16.18 -3.29
C PHE A 63 -4.78 -15.34 -2.57
N CYS A 64 -5.43 -15.91 -1.55
CA CYS A 64 -6.41 -15.19 -0.74
C CYS A 64 -5.79 -13.98 -0.05
N GLY A 65 -4.63 -14.14 0.60
CA GLY A 65 -3.93 -13.05 1.28
C GLY A 65 -3.54 -11.93 0.33
N THR A 66 -3.01 -12.30 -0.84
CA THR A 66 -2.61 -11.32 -1.87
C THR A 66 -3.83 -10.54 -2.40
N ILE A 67 -4.92 -11.21 -2.74
CA ILE A 67 -6.15 -10.58 -3.26
C ILE A 67 -6.80 -9.68 -2.20
N VAL A 68 -6.94 -10.17 -0.96
CA VAL A 68 -7.55 -9.41 0.14
C VAL A 68 -6.75 -8.14 0.43
N TYR A 69 -5.43 -8.25 0.59
CA TYR A 69 -4.58 -7.10 0.84
C TYR A 69 -4.61 -6.13 -0.35
N TRP A 70 -4.59 -6.64 -1.58
CA TRP A 70 -4.67 -5.82 -2.79
C TRP A 70 -5.95 -4.98 -2.82
N MET A 71 -7.12 -5.60 -2.61
CA MET A 71 -8.40 -4.91 -2.60
C MET A 71 -8.47 -3.86 -1.49
N ALA A 72 -8.01 -4.20 -0.28
CA ALA A 72 -7.97 -3.28 0.84
C ALA A 72 -7.05 -2.08 0.58
N CYS A 73 -5.84 -2.32 0.08
CA CYS A 73 -4.88 -1.27 -0.23
C CYS A 73 -5.40 -0.36 -1.35
N ARG A 74 -6.06 -0.94 -2.36
CA ARG A 74 -6.61 -0.17 -3.48
C ARG A 74 -7.78 0.72 -3.07
N TYR A 75 -8.62 0.24 -2.16
CA TYR A 75 -9.71 1.00 -1.56
C TYR A 75 -9.19 2.16 -0.72
N GLN A 76 -8.26 1.90 0.20
CA GLN A 76 -7.65 2.95 1.02
C GLN A 76 -6.91 3.98 0.17
N TRP A 77 -6.23 3.55 -0.88
CA TRP A 77 -5.55 4.46 -1.79
C TRP A 77 -6.52 5.41 -2.50
N SER A 78 -7.68 4.91 -2.96
CA SER A 78 -8.69 5.81 -3.54
C SER A 78 -9.25 6.82 -2.54
N VAL A 79 -9.51 6.40 -1.30
CA VAL A 79 -10.02 7.30 -0.24
C VAL A 79 -8.97 8.34 0.14
N ARG A 80 -7.74 7.91 0.45
CA ARG A 80 -6.65 8.81 0.81
C ARG A 80 -6.30 9.79 -0.31
N ARG A 81 -6.43 9.38 -1.58
CA ARG A 81 -6.18 10.28 -2.70
C ARG A 81 -7.12 11.48 -2.69
N PHE A 82 -8.38 11.26 -2.33
CA PHE A 82 -9.39 12.30 -2.22
C PHE A 82 -9.12 13.21 -1.02
N GLU A 83 -8.84 12.66 0.16
CA GLU A 83 -8.49 13.42 1.36
C GLU A 83 -7.24 14.30 1.15
N GLN A 84 -6.22 13.77 0.47
CA GLN A 84 -5.00 14.51 0.17
C GLN A 84 -5.24 15.69 -0.79
N GLN A 85 -6.22 15.59 -1.69
CA GLN A 85 -6.62 16.73 -2.52
C GLN A 85 -7.30 17.81 -1.68
N GLN A 86 -8.25 17.43 -0.83
CA GLN A 86 -8.92 18.37 0.07
C GLN A 86 -7.95 19.05 1.05
N LEU A 87 -7.05 18.28 1.66
CA LEU A 87 -6.01 18.79 2.55
C LEU A 87 -5.05 19.75 1.82
N ARG A 88 -4.66 19.44 0.58
CA ARG A 88 -3.82 20.35 -0.22
C ARG A 88 -4.54 21.66 -0.52
N GLU A 89 -5.82 21.62 -0.83
CA GLU A 89 -6.61 22.83 -1.05
C GLU A 89 -6.76 23.64 0.24
N ALA A 90 -7.02 22.99 1.37
CA ALA A 90 -7.09 23.63 2.68
C ALA A 90 -5.75 24.29 3.06
N MET A 91 -4.63 23.55 2.95
CA MET A 91 -3.28 24.08 3.18
C MET A 91 -2.96 25.26 2.26
N ARG A 92 -3.35 25.18 0.97
CA ARG A 92 -3.12 26.27 0.02
C ARG A 92 -3.95 27.51 0.37
N ARG A 93 -5.18 27.35 0.84
CA ARG A 93 -6.00 28.48 1.33
C ARG A 93 -5.36 29.10 2.57
N GLN A 94 -4.96 28.29 3.55
CA GLN A 94 -4.28 28.80 4.75
C GLN A 94 -3.00 29.56 4.40
N ALA A 95 -2.13 29.02 3.56
CA ALA A 95 -0.91 29.68 3.12
C ALA A 95 -1.14 31.01 2.38
N MET A 96 -2.31 31.21 1.76
CA MET A 96 -2.66 32.49 1.11
C MET A 96 -3.16 33.55 2.09
N TYR A 97 -3.72 33.15 3.24
CA TYR A 97 -4.27 34.07 4.25
C TYR A 97 -3.31 34.32 5.42
N GLU A 98 -2.24 33.53 5.54
CA GLU A 98 -1.21 33.65 6.56
C GLU A 98 -0.66 35.09 6.61
N GLY A 99 -0.87 35.78 7.73
CA GLY A 99 -0.43 37.17 7.95
C GLY A 99 -1.38 38.26 7.46
N THR A 100 -2.56 37.92 6.92
CA THR A 100 -3.58 38.89 6.51
C THR A 100 -4.56 39.22 7.64
N LYS A 101 -5.22 40.39 7.59
CA LYS A 101 -6.26 40.77 8.58
C LYS A 101 -7.45 39.79 8.62
N VAL A 102 -7.69 39.10 7.51
CA VAL A 102 -8.76 38.10 7.35
C VAL A 102 -8.56 36.90 8.29
N GLU A 103 -7.32 36.50 8.56
CA GLU A 103 -7.00 35.42 9.50
C GLU A 103 -7.45 35.78 10.93
N ARG A 104 -7.15 37.00 11.39
CA ARG A 104 -7.56 37.51 12.70
C ARG A 104 -9.08 37.57 12.87
N GLU A 105 -9.80 37.96 11.82
CA GLU A 105 -11.27 38.01 11.87
C GLU A 105 -11.91 36.62 11.90
N LEU A 106 -11.31 35.62 11.25
CA LEU A 106 -11.75 34.23 11.31
C LEU A 106 -11.48 33.59 12.69
N ASP A 107 -10.36 33.91 13.31
CA ASP A 107 -9.99 33.43 14.66
C ASP A 107 -10.92 34.03 15.74
N ILE A 108 -11.22 35.33 15.66
CA ILE A 108 -12.15 36.01 16.58
C ILE A 108 -13.59 35.47 16.46
N LYS A 109 -14.01 35.01 15.27
CA LYS A 109 -15.36 34.45 15.04
C LYS A 109 -15.50 32.97 15.41
N SER A 110 -14.38 32.25 15.55
CA SER A 110 -14.38 30.82 15.86
C SER A 110 -14.09 30.51 17.33
N ALA A 111 -13.72 31.53 18.11
CA ALA A 111 -13.72 31.54 19.58
C ALA A 111 -15.11 31.84 20.15
#